data_AF-L0A4Z7-F1
#
_entry.id   AF-L0A4Z7-F1
#
_cell.length_a   1.000
_cell.length_b   1.000
_cell.length_c   1.000
_cell.angle_alpha   90.00
_cell.angle_beta   90.00
_cell.angle_gamma   90.00
#
_symmetry.space_group_name_H-M   'P 1'
#
loop_
_entity.id
_entity.type
_entity.pdbx_description
1 polymer ?
#
loop_
_entity_poly.entity_id
_entity_poly.type
_entity_poly.pdbx_seq_one_letter_code
_entity_poly.pdbx_strand_id
1 'polypeptide(L)'
;MYRTGREQIATLGLALEAADVPSGCGVDALFLHRPFDVGSLCEGAGVLASHAGFDRYLTTGENWSLASHLGWTDVQPFVVGGRILGLRAAAPSEGWDGLLASALESFGGWDEALPPTSVLHERAGSVALVNAMRPALLSAAHDRGVRVYVTGQFRGGARQRAEALGMGILALGHKRSERWGLQQLARELSAEFPDVHIRVFA
;
A
#
# COMPACT_ATOMS: atom_id res chain seq x y z
N MET A 1 3.44 20.45 5.53
CA MET A 1 4.88 20.65 5.76
C MET A 1 5.12 20.60 7.26
N TYR A 2 6.08 19.80 7.72
CA TYR A 2 6.39 19.60 9.14
C TYR A 2 7.54 20.49 9.61
N ARG A 3 8.55 20.72 8.75
CA ARG A 3 9.66 21.64 8.97
C ARG A 3 10.07 22.29 7.66
N THR A 4 10.31 23.59 7.67
CA THR A 4 10.83 24.31 6.49
C THR A 4 12.32 24.03 6.32
N GLY A 5 12.77 23.94 5.08
CA GLY A 5 14.18 23.74 4.72
C GLY A 5 14.65 24.75 3.69
N ARG A 6 15.63 24.34 2.89
CA ARG A 6 16.15 25.12 1.76
C ARG A 6 15.09 25.31 0.68
N GLU A 7 15.21 26.40 -0.08
CA GLU A 7 14.33 26.67 -1.23
C GLU A 7 14.62 25.75 -2.41
N GLN A 8 15.90 25.43 -2.64
CA GLN A 8 16.33 24.49 -3.68
C GLN A 8 16.65 23.13 -3.06
N ILE A 9 16.04 22.09 -3.63
CA ILE A 9 16.22 20.69 -3.21
C ILE A 9 16.99 19.97 -4.30
N ALA A 10 18.23 19.56 -4.01
CA ALA A 10 19.01 18.70 -4.90
C ALA A 10 18.95 17.23 -4.46
N THR A 11 18.78 16.97 -3.16
CA THR A 11 18.61 15.61 -2.63
C THR A 11 17.39 15.50 -1.72
N LEU A 12 16.51 14.54 -2.02
CA LEU A 12 15.33 14.21 -1.23
C LEU A 12 15.43 12.80 -0.65
N GLY A 13 15.43 12.71 0.67
CA GLY A 13 15.31 11.45 1.41
C GLY A 13 13.85 11.03 1.55
N LEU A 14 13.55 9.74 1.48
CA LEU A 14 12.24 9.15 1.74
C LEU A 14 12.40 8.08 2.82
N ALA A 15 11.59 8.11 3.87
CA ALA A 15 11.58 7.11 4.92
C ALA A 15 10.17 6.84 5.45
N LEU A 16 9.97 5.68 6.08
CA LEU A 16 8.71 5.40 6.77
C LEU A 16 8.66 6.15 8.10
N GLU A 17 9.72 6.03 8.89
CA GLU A 17 9.83 6.61 10.22
C GLU A 17 11.20 7.29 10.39
N ALA A 18 11.30 8.19 11.38
CA ALA A 18 12.57 8.86 11.70
C ALA A 18 13.69 7.86 12.04
N ALA A 19 13.34 6.71 12.63
CA ALA A 19 14.27 5.67 13.01
C ALA A 19 14.95 4.97 11.81
N ASP A 20 14.35 5.03 10.61
CA ASP A 20 14.94 4.45 9.40
C ASP A 20 16.04 5.34 8.82
N VAL A 21 16.12 6.62 9.25
CA VAL A 21 17.00 7.61 8.65
C VAL A 21 18.35 7.62 9.38
N PRO A 22 19.48 7.49 8.65
CA PRO A 22 20.79 7.50 9.26
C PRO A 22 21.15 8.88 9.83
N SER A 23 21.92 8.89 10.92
CA SER A 23 22.54 10.10 11.47
C SER A 23 23.38 10.79 10.39
N GLY A 24 23.23 12.12 10.25
CA GLY A 24 23.95 12.87 9.21
C GLY A 24 23.52 12.53 7.78
N CYS A 25 22.23 12.22 7.57
CA CYS A 25 21.61 11.80 6.32
C CYS A 25 22.01 12.58 5.04
N GLY A 26 22.42 13.85 5.15
CA GLY A 26 22.95 14.65 4.05
C GLY A 26 21.95 14.91 2.92
N VAL A 27 20.69 15.17 3.27
CA VAL A 27 19.62 15.50 2.31
C VAL A 27 19.15 16.94 2.50
N ASP A 28 18.64 17.59 1.44
CA ASP A 28 18.08 18.94 1.52
C ASP A 28 16.64 18.92 2.02
N ALA A 29 15.91 17.84 1.72
CA ALA A 29 14.58 17.57 2.23
C ALA A 29 14.38 16.09 2.57
N LEU A 30 13.43 15.81 3.45
CA LEU A 30 13.04 14.49 3.92
C LEU A 30 11.52 14.36 3.87
N PHE A 31 11.05 13.32 3.19
CA PHE A 31 9.68 12.84 3.32
C PHE A 31 9.62 11.73 4.38
N LEU A 32 8.68 11.85 5.30
CA LEU A 32 8.34 10.83 6.30
C LEU A 32 6.90 10.37 6.13
N HIS A 33 6.67 9.06 6.06
CA HIS A 33 5.30 8.53 6.17
C HIS A 33 4.71 8.85 7.55
N ARG A 34 5.47 8.63 8.63
CA ARG A 34 5.11 8.96 10.02
C ARG A 34 6.13 9.95 10.61
N PRO A 35 5.71 11.18 10.95
CA PRO A 35 6.60 12.19 11.50
C PRO A 35 6.71 12.06 13.03
N PHE A 36 6.92 10.86 13.55
CA PHE A 36 7.17 10.64 14.97
C PHE A 36 8.66 10.77 15.26
N ASP A 37 8.99 11.30 16.44
CA ASP A 37 10.36 11.40 16.96
C ASP A 37 11.37 12.08 16.02
N VAL A 38 10.91 13.04 15.21
CA VAL A 38 11.75 13.72 14.20
C VAL A 38 12.90 14.50 14.84
N GLY A 39 12.71 15.11 16.01
CA GLY A 39 13.76 15.82 16.76
C GLY A 39 14.66 16.71 15.89
N SER A 40 15.98 16.53 16.04
CA SER A 40 17.04 17.18 15.24
C SER A 40 17.49 16.35 14.03
N LEU A 41 16.74 15.31 13.64
CA LEU A 41 17.07 14.47 12.50
C LEU A 41 17.23 15.34 11.24
N CYS A 42 18.35 15.15 10.53
CA CYS A 42 18.66 15.90 9.31
C CYS A 42 18.55 17.42 9.52
N GLU A 43 19.28 17.96 10.49
CA GLU A 43 19.24 19.39 10.81
C GLU A 43 19.49 20.26 9.56
N GLY A 44 18.65 21.27 9.36
CA GLY A 44 18.64 22.13 8.17
C GLY A 44 17.87 21.56 6.96
N ALA A 45 17.49 20.29 6.96
CA ALA A 45 16.64 19.72 5.92
C ALA A 45 15.16 20.06 6.15
N GLY A 46 14.44 20.33 5.05
CA GLY A 46 12.98 20.46 5.08
C GLY A 46 12.33 19.10 5.38
N VAL A 47 11.24 19.07 6.14
CA VAL A 47 10.50 17.82 6.44
C VAL A 47 9.08 17.92 5.94
N LEU A 48 8.72 16.97 5.10
CA LEU A 48 7.37 16.74 4.60
C LEU A 48 6.87 15.44 5.20
N ALA A 49 5.58 15.38 5.53
CA ALA A 49 4.98 14.15 6.01
C ALA A 49 3.57 13.97 5.46
N SER A 50 3.25 12.73 5.13
CA SER A 50 1.91 12.34 4.68
C SER A 50 1.63 10.93 5.17
N HIS A 51 0.84 10.82 6.24
CA HIS A 51 0.44 9.53 6.78
C HIS A 51 -0.74 8.96 5.97
N ALA A 52 -1.92 9.56 6.14
CA ALA A 52 -3.15 9.11 5.50
C ALA A 52 -3.10 9.16 3.97
N GLY A 53 -2.43 10.15 3.38
CA GLY A 53 -2.29 10.26 1.92
C GLY A 53 -1.42 9.14 1.35
N PHE A 54 -0.29 8.84 2.01
CA PHE A 54 0.58 7.74 1.61
C PHE A 54 -0.11 6.38 1.77
N ASP A 55 -0.78 6.14 2.90
CA ASP A 55 -1.54 4.90 3.08
C ASP A 55 -2.67 4.73 2.06
N ARG A 56 -3.31 5.84 1.68
CA ARG A 56 -4.39 5.82 0.70
C ARG A 56 -3.87 5.51 -0.69
N TYR A 57 -2.81 6.15 -1.16
CA TYR A 57 -2.44 6.11 -2.58
C TYR A 57 -1.23 5.22 -2.90
N LEU A 58 -0.41 4.86 -1.90
CA LEU A 58 0.86 4.17 -2.12
C LEU A 58 0.99 2.84 -1.36
N THR A 59 0.04 2.48 -0.48
CA THR A 59 0.04 1.17 0.20
C THR A 59 -1.11 0.28 -0.29
N THR A 60 -2.02 -0.14 0.58
CA THR A 60 -3.12 -1.06 0.23
C THR A 60 -4.48 -0.37 0.13
N GLY A 61 -4.51 0.95 -0.02
CA GLY A 61 -5.73 1.73 -0.24
C GLY A 61 -6.16 1.80 -1.71
N GLU A 62 -6.41 3.01 -2.18
CA GLU A 62 -6.70 3.40 -3.56
C GLU A 62 -5.42 3.43 -4.42
N ASN A 63 -4.63 2.36 -4.33
CA ASN A 63 -3.32 2.32 -4.95
C ASN A 63 -3.39 1.77 -6.38
N TRP A 64 -3.63 2.67 -7.33
CA TRP A 64 -3.69 2.35 -8.76
C TRP A 64 -2.35 1.87 -9.31
N SER A 65 -1.24 2.45 -8.83
CA SER A 65 0.11 2.01 -9.20
C SER A 65 0.35 0.55 -8.79
N LEU A 66 -0.12 0.15 -7.61
CA LEU A 66 -0.02 -1.25 -7.18
C LEU A 66 -0.93 -2.17 -7.97
N ALA A 67 -2.18 -1.79 -8.21
CA ALA A 67 -3.08 -2.59 -9.04
C ALA A 67 -2.49 -2.80 -10.45
N SER A 68 -1.93 -1.75 -11.06
CA SER A 68 -1.23 -1.84 -12.35
C SER A 68 0.02 -2.72 -12.27
N HIS A 69 0.81 -2.61 -11.21
CA HIS A 69 2.02 -3.41 -11.01
C HIS A 69 1.70 -4.90 -10.85
N LEU A 70 0.59 -5.24 -10.18
CA LEU A 70 0.10 -6.61 -10.03
C LEU A 70 -0.65 -7.12 -11.27
N GLY A 71 -0.67 -6.36 -12.37
CA GLY A 71 -1.32 -6.75 -13.62
C GLY A 71 -2.85 -6.81 -13.54
N TRP A 72 -3.47 -6.13 -12.58
CA TRP A 72 -4.93 -6.16 -12.42
C TRP A 72 -5.64 -5.40 -13.54
N THR A 73 -6.73 -5.98 -14.04
CA THR A 73 -7.58 -5.40 -15.08
C THR A 73 -8.96 -5.05 -14.53
N ASP A 74 -9.73 -4.25 -15.28
CA ASP A 74 -11.05 -3.75 -14.87
C ASP A 74 -11.05 -3.10 -13.48
N VAL A 75 -9.99 -2.36 -13.17
CA VAL A 75 -9.78 -1.74 -11.87
C VAL A 75 -10.78 -0.59 -11.68
N GLN A 76 -11.52 -0.62 -10.58
CA GLN A 76 -12.54 0.36 -10.24
C GLN A 76 -12.46 0.74 -8.75
N PRO A 77 -12.92 1.95 -8.38
CA PRO A 77 -13.05 2.32 -6.98
C PRO A 77 -13.96 1.35 -6.21
N PHE A 78 -13.50 0.89 -5.05
CA PHE A 78 -14.33 0.17 -4.09
C PHE A 78 -15.01 1.18 -3.16
N VAL A 79 -16.31 1.42 -3.40
CA VAL A 79 -17.10 2.44 -2.70
C VAL A 79 -18.06 1.81 -1.70
N VAL A 80 -17.98 2.25 -0.44
CA VAL A 80 -18.88 1.87 0.65
C VAL A 80 -19.36 3.13 1.37
N GLY A 81 -20.68 3.31 1.49
CA GLY A 81 -21.26 4.48 2.16
C GLY A 81 -20.87 5.81 1.51
N GLY A 82 -20.75 5.86 0.19
CA GLY A 82 -20.36 7.06 -0.57
C GLY A 82 -18.87 7.44 -0.47
N ARG A 83 -18.05 6.63 0.19
CA ARG A 83 -16.60 6.84 0.31
C ARG A 83 -15.84 5.78 -0.44
N ILE A 84 -14.80 6.19 -1.17
CA ILE A 84 -13.83 5.25 -1.73
C ILE A 84 -12.98 4.74 -0.58
N LEU A 85 -12.84 3.42 -0.47
CA LEU A 85 -12.06 2.75 0.58
C LEU A 85 -10.87 1.96 0.01
N GLY A 86 -10.83 1.75 -1.30
CA GLY A 86 -9.81 0.98 -1.98
C GLY A 86 -10.18 0.74 -3.43
N LEU A 87 -9.69 -0.36 -4.00
CA LEU A 87 -9.93 -0.76 -5.37
C LEU A 87 -10.59 -2.14 -5.43
N ARG A 88 -11.31 -2.40 -6.51
CA ARG A 88 -11.77 -3.74 -6.92
C ARG A 88 -11.36 -3.99 -8.36
N ALA A 89 -11.05 -5.23 -8.70
CA ALA A 89 -10.54 -5.60 -10.01
C ALA A 89 -10.96 -7.02 -10.38
N ALA A 90 -10.72 -7.41 -11.64
CA ALA A 90 -10.74 -8.82 -12.03
C ALA A 90 -9.58 -9.57 -11.35
N ALA A 91 -9.80 -10.84 -11.03
CA ALA A 91 -8.72 -11.73 -10.62
C ALA A 91 -7.78 -12.00 -11.81
N PRO A 92 -6.47 -12.24 -11.55
CA PRO A 92 -5.58 -12.81 -12.55
C PRO A 92 -6.15 -14.13 -13.11
N SER A 93 -5.81 -14.46 -14.37
CA SER A 93 -6.18 -15.72 -15.02
C SER A 93 -5.70 -16.95 -14.25
N GLU A 94 -4.56 -16.81 -13.59
CA GLU A 94 -3.89 -17.80 -12.74
C GLU A 94 -4.58 -17.96 -11.38
N GLY A 95 -5.63 -17.17 -11.12
CA GLY A 95 -6.47 -17.27 -9.93
C GLY A 95 -5.69 -17.01 -8.63
N TRP A 96 -5.95 -17.85 -7.63
CA TRP A 96 -5.36 -17.69 -6.29
C TRP A 96 -3.85 -17.86 -6.29
N ASP A 97 -3.34 -18.85 -7.02
CA ASP A 97 -1.90 -19.09 -7.11
C ASP A 97 -1.18 -17.95 -7.83
N GLY A 98 -1.82 -17.34 -8.84
CA GLY A 98 -1.33 -16.11 -9.47
C GLY A 98 -1.20 -14.93 -8.52
N LEU A 99 -2.17 -14.75 -7.61
CA LEU A 99 -2.11 -13.71 -6.59
C LEU A 99 -0.95 -13.96 -5.60
N LEU A 100 -0.74 -15.22 -5.20
CA LEU A 100 0.38 -15.58 -4.33
C LEU A 100 1.73 -15.39 -5.03
N ALA A 101 1.85 -15.79 -6.29
CA ALA A 101 3.06 -15.58 -7.09
C ALA A 101 3.38 -14.09 -7.25
N SER A 102 2.37 -13.28 -7.57
CA SER A 102 2.51 -11.82 -7.66
C SER A 102 2.93 -11.19 -6.33
N ALA A 103 2.38 -11.68 -5.21
CA ALA A 103 2.76 -11.22 -3.88
C ALA A 103 4.20 -11.61 -3.52
N LEU A 104 4.63 -12.82 -3.88
CA LEU A 104 5.99 -13.29 -3.69
C LEU A 104 6.98 -12.46 -4.52
N GLU A 105 6.69 -12.22 -5.79
CA GLU A 105 7.55 -11.44 -6.69
C GLU A 105 7.64 -9.97 -6.27
N SER A 106 6.50 -9.33 -6.03
CA SER A 106 6.43 -7.88 -5.78
C SER A 106 6.86 -7.48 -4.38
N PHE A 107 6.63 -8.36 -3.39
CA PHE A 107 6.82 -8.03 -1.98
C PHE A 107 7.76 -8.98 -1.24
N GLY A 108 8.20 -10.09 -1.85
CA GLY A 108 8.96 -11.14 -1.17
C GLY A 108 8.11 -12.01 -0.24
N GLY A 109 6.79 -11.99 -0.39
CA GLY A 109 5.84 -12.83 0.36
C GLY A 109 4.66 -12.07 0.95
N TRP A 110 4.02 -12.67 1.95
CA TRP A 110 2.85 -12.15 2.65
C TRP A 110 2.92 -12.49 4.14
N ASP A 111 2.12 -11.82 4.96
CA ASP A 111 2.03 -12.10 6.39
C ASP A 111 0.98 -13.19 6.69
N GLU A 112 -0.13 -13.21 5.95
CA GLU A 112 -1.18 -14.23 6.08
C GLU A 112 -1.86 -14.47 4.72
N ALA A 113 -2.19 -15.73 4.44
CA ALA A 113 -2.96 -16.09 3.25
C ALA A 113 -4.01 -17.14 3.61
N LEU A 114 -5.29 -16.79 3.43
CA LEU A 114 -6.43 -17.69 3.55
C LEU A 114 -7.02 -17.89 2.15
N PRO A 115 -7.08 -19.13 1.62
CA PRO A 115 -7.63 -19.36 0.30
C PRO A 115 -9.15 -19.15 0.28
N PRO A 116 -9.72 -18.68 -0.84
CA PRO A 116 -11.18 -18.66 -1.03
C PRO A 116 -11.73 -20.09 -1.15
N THR A 117 -13.00 -20.30 -0.75
CA THR A 117 -13.65 -21.62 -0.90
C THR A 117 -14.24 -21.83 -2.30
N SER A 118 -14.52 -20.73 -3.01
CA SER A 118 -14.98 -20.76 -4.40
C SER A 118 -13.81 -20.51 -5.36
N VAL A 119 -13.85 -21.15 -6.53
CA VAL A 119 -12.95 -20.85 -7.66
C VAL A 119 -13.06 -19.36 -8.01
N LEU A 120 -11.91 -18.71 -8.24
CA LEU A 120 -11.88 -17.35 -8.74
C LEU A 120 -12.25 -17.35 -10.21
N HIS A 121 -13.25 -16.54 -10.56
CA HIS A 121 -13.62 -16.33 -11.96
C HIS A 121 -12.93 -15.07 -12.49
N GLU A 122 -12.54 -15.11 -13.76
CA GLU A 122 -12.03 -13.98 -14.57
C GLU A 122 -13.12 -12.93 -14.88
N ARG A 123 -14.01 -12.66 -13.92
CA ARG A 123 -15.00 -11.58 -14.01
C ARG A 123 -14.56 -10.41 -13.13
N ALA A 124 -14.75 -9.19 -13.63
CA ALA A 124 -14.46 -7.96 -12.90
C ALA A 124 -15.09 -7.96 -11.49
N GLY A 125 -14.28 -7.63 -10.48
CA GLY A 125 -14.72 -7.47 -9.09
C GLY A 125 -14.53 -8.68 -8.20
N SER A 126 -13.81 -9.72 -8.62
CA SER A 126 -13.50 -10.90 -7.79
C SER A 126 -12.38 -10.66 -6.77
N VAL A 127 -11.58 -9.60 -6.94
CA VAL A 127 -10.53 -9.19 -5.98
C VAL A 127 -10.74 -7.75 -5.53
N ALA A 128 -10.45 -7.45 -4.26
CA ALA A 128 -10.41 -6.10 -3.73
C ALA A 128 -9.09 -5.81 -3.02
N LEU A 129 -8.57 -4.58 -3.16
CA LEU A 129 -7.43 -4.05 -2.41
C LEU A 129 -7.95 -2.97 -1.45
N VAL A 130 -7.82 -3.20 -0.14
CA VAL A 130 -8.37 -2.29 0.87
C VAL A 130 -7.44 -2.23 2.08
N ASN A 131 -7.14 -1.02 2.56
CA ASN A 131 -6.18 -0.78 3.65
C ASN A 131 -6.72 -1.13 5.04
N ALA A 132 -7.99 -1.48 5.15
CA ALA A 132 -8.66 -1.83 6.38
C ALA A 132 -9.40 -3.16 6.24
N MET A 133 -9.29 -4.00 7.27
CA MET A 133 -9.98 -5.28 7.36
C MET A 133 -10.91 -5.27 8.58
N ARG A 134 -12.22 -5.17 8.33
CA ARG A 134 -13.28 -5.18 9.35
C ARG A 134 -14.44 -6.05 8.87
N PRO A 135 -15.17 -6.77 9.75
CA PRO A 135 -16.28 -7.64 9.35
C PRO A 135 -17.30 -6.99 8.40
N ALA A 136 -17.68 -5.74 8.66
CA ALA A 136 -18.62 -5.00 7.83
C ALA A 136 -18.08 -4.73 6.40
N LEU A 137 -16.77 -4.47 6.27
CA LEU A 137 -16.14 -4.25 4.96
C LEU A 137 -16.03 -5.55 4.16
N LEU A 138 -15.72 -6.67 4.84
CA LEU A 138 -15.72 -7.99 4.21
C LEU A 138 -17.10 -8.36 3.67
N SER A 139 -18.16 -8.14 4.45
CA SER A 139 -19.54 -8.32 3.98
C SER A 139 -19.82 -7.44 2.76
N ALA A 140 -19.53 -6.14 2.84
CA ALA A 140 -19.79 -5.20 1.75
C ALA A 140 -19.03 -5.54 0.46
N ALA A 141 -17.80 -6.06 0.58
CA ALA A 141 -17.00 -6.53 -0.54
C ALA A 141 -17.59 -7.82 -1.13
N HIS A 142 -17.90 -8.80 -0.29
CA HIS A 142 -18.51 -10.05 -0.71
C HIS A 142 -19.84 -9.85 -1.45
N ASP A 143 -20.71 -8.98 -0.93
CA ASP A 143 -22.01 -8.62 -1.53
C ASP A 143 -21.85 -7.95 -2.91
N ARG A 144 -20.66 -7.41 -3.21
CA ARG A 144 -20.30 -6.83 -4.51
C ARG A 144 -19.55 -7.80 -5.43
N GLY A 145 -19.51 -9.08 -5.08
CA GLY A 145 -18.89 -10.14 -5.89
C GLY A 145 -17.42 -10.41 -5.57
N VAL A 146 -16.82 -9.70 -4.61
CA VAL A 146 -15.42 -9.95 -4.23
C VAL A 146 -15.31 -11.33 -3.57
N ARG A 147 -14.28 -12.07 -3.95
CA ARG A 147 -13.95 -13.39 -3.42
C ARG A 147 -12.58 -13.43 -2.75
N VAL A 148 -11.65 -12.55 -3.13
CA VAL A 148 -10.39 -12.35 -2.42
C VAL A 148 -10.24 -10.92 -1.96
N TYR A 149 -9.92 -10.75 -0.68
CA TYR A 149 -9.65 -9.47 -0.05
C TYR A 149 -8.14 -9.31 0.21
N VAL A 150 -7.51 -8.39 -0.50
CA VAL A 150 -6.11 -8.03 -0.34
C VAL A 150 -5.98 -6.82 0.59
N THR A 151 -5.14 -6.93 1.61
CA THR A 151 -4.96 -5.89 2.65
C THR A 151 -3.51 -5.83 3.12
N GLY A 152 -3.12 -4.74 3.77
CA GLY A 152 -1.82 -4.65 4.43
C GLY A 152 -1.73 -5.53 5.67
N GLN A 153 -2.78 -5.61 6.48
CA GLN A 153 -2.73 -6.33 7.76
C GLN A 153 -3.93 -7.23 7.98
N PHE A 154 -3.65 -8.48 8.34
CA PHE A 154 -4.66 -9.43 8.80
C PHE A 154 -5.18 -9.04 10.18
N ARG A 155 -6.50 -9.07 10.38
CA ARG A 155 -7.14 -8.74 11.66
C ARG A 155 -7.92 -9.94 12.16
N GLY A 156 -7.51 -10.51 13.31
CA GLY A 156 -8.16 -11.70 13.90
C GLY A 156 -9.67 -11.53 14.10
N GLY A 157 -10.12 -10.35 14.51
CA GLY A 157 -11.56 -10.05 14.64
C GLY A 157 -12.37 -10.06 13.33
N ALA A 158 -11.71 -10.10 12.17
CA ALA A 158 -12.34 -10.22 10.86
C ALA A 158 -12.21 -11.64 10.26
N ARG A 159 -11.40 -12.53 10.85
CA ARG A 159 -11.16 -13.91 10.37
C ARG A 159 -12.44 -14.72 10.29
N GLN A 160 -13.18 -14.80 11.40
CA GLN A 160 -14.43 -15.57 11.46
C GLN A 160 -15.43 -15.12 10.38
N ARG A 161 -15.45 -13.81 10.07
CA ARG A 161 -16.31 -13.30 9.00
C ARG A 161 -15.82 -13.70 7.61
N ALA A 162 -14.52 -13.67 7.35
CA ALA A 162 -13.95 -14.14 6.08
C ALA A 162 -14.28 -15.63 5.85
N GLU A 163 -14.05 -16.47 6.86
CA GLU A 163 -14.33 -17.91 6.82
C GLU A 163 -15.84 -18.18 6.61
N ALA A 164 -16.72 -17.48 7.34
CA ALA A 164 -18.17 -17.61 7.17
C ALA A 164 -18.67 -17.20 5.77
N LEU A 165 -17.93 -16.32 5.09
CA LEU A 165 -18.23 -15.89 3.71
C LEU A 165 -17.55 -16.78 2.65
N GLY A 166 -16.68 -17.71 3.06
CA GLY A 166 -15.82 -18.43 2.11
C GLY A 166 -14.85 -17.54 1.35
N MET A 167 -14.58 -16.34 1.88
CA MET A 167 -13.79 -15.31 1.23
C MET A 167 -12.29 -15.54 1.49
N GLY A 168 -11.49 -15.53 0.44
CA GLY A 168 -10.05 -15.57 0.54
C GLY A 168 -9.49 -14.24 1.06
N ILE A 169 -8.42 -14.29 1.83
CA ILE A 169 -7.72 -13.13 2.37
C ILE A 169 -6.25 -13.23 2.02
N LEU A 170 -5.68 -12.17 1.46
CA LEU A 170 -4.24 -12.02 1.25
C LEU A 170 -3.76 -10.78 2.00
N ALA A 171 -3.10 -10.98 3.14
CA ALA A 171 -2.47 -9.91 3.89
C ALA A 171 -1.02 -9.77 3.46
N LEU A 172 -0.72 -8.79 2.61
CA LEU A 172 0.62 -8.55 2.04
C LEU A 172 1.67 -8.20 3.12
N GLY A 173 1.21 -7.70 4.25
CA GLY A 173 2.04 -7.26 5.36
C GLY A 173 2.16 -5.74 5.39
N HIS A 174 1.97 -5.17 6.58
CA HIS A 174 1.81 -3.72 6.75
C HIS A 174 3.10 -3.00 6.35
N LYS A 175 4.22 -3.36 6.98
CA LYS A 175 5.54 -2.79 6.67
C LYS A 175 5.99 -3.09 5.24
N ARG A 176 5.65 -4.27 4.72
CA ARG A 176 6.03 -4.72 3.38
C ARG A 176 5.36 -3.85 2.31
N SER A 177 4.07 -3.59 2.49
CA SER A 177 3.28 -2.72 1.62
C SER A 177 3.75 -1.27 1.69
N GLU A 178 4.12 -0.79 2.88
CA GLU A 178 4.68 0.55 3.06
C GLU A 178 6.04 0.72 2.39
N ARG A 179 6.94 -0.26 2.52
CA ARG A 179 8.24 -0.27 1.85
C ARG A 179 8.08 -0.26 0.33
N TRP A 180 7.16 -1.08 -0.20
CA TRP A 180 6.82 -1.04 -1.62
C TRP A 180 6.33 0.35 -2.04
N GLY A 181 5.45 0.96 -1.24
CA GLY A 181 4.94 2.32 -1.50
C GLY A 181 6.03 3.38 -1.50
N LEU A 182 7.04 3.25 -0.65
CA LEU A 182 8.17 4.17 -0.59
C LEU A 182 9.05 4.05 -1.84
N GLN A 183 9.27 2.83 -2.33
CA GLN A 183 9.96 2.57 -3.59
C GLN A 183 9.16 3.06 -4.79
N GLN A 184 7.82 2.93 -4.77
CA GLN A 184 6.97 3.46 -5.81
C GLN A 184 7.01 5.00 -5.85
N LEU A 185 6.91 5.65 -4.69
CA LEU A 185 7.06 7.09 -4.58
C LEU A 185 8.44 7.56 -5.08
N ALA A 186 9.50 6.81 -4.77
CA ALA A 186 10.83 7.12 -5.28
C ALA A 186 10.88 7.09 -6.81
N ARG A 187 10.30 6.05 -7.44
CA ARG A 187 10.21 5.95 -8.90
C ARG A 187 9.44 7.12 -9.52
N GLU A 188 8.28 7.46 -8.95
CA GLU A 188 7.45 8.57 -9.45
C GLU A 188 8.18 9.91 -9.33
N LEU A 189 8.82 10.18 -8.18
CA LEU A 189 9.57 11.42 -7.97
C LEU A 189 10.82 11.51 -8.84
N SER A 190 11.55 10.42 -9.04
CA SER A 190 12.70 10.42 -9.95
C SER A 190 12.30 10.63 -11.40
N ALA A 191 11.11 10.16 -11.81
CA ALA A 191 10.60 10.40 -13.15
C ALA A 191 10.14 11.85 -13.36
N GLU A 192 9.46 12.43 -12.38
CA GLU A 192 8.95 13.81 -12.45
C GLU A 192 10.07 14.86 -12.24
N PHE A 193 11.06 14.56 -11.40
CA PHE A 193 12.13 15.46 -11.02
C PHE A 193 13.52 14.81 -11.26
N PRO A 194 13.96 14.69 -12.52
CA PRO A 194 15.19 13.97 -12.87
C PRO A 194 16.46 14.59 -12.29
N ASP A 195 16.44 15.91 -12.00
CA ASP A 195 17.57 16.63 -11.40
C ASP A 195 17.65 16.48 -9.87
N VAL A 196 16.64 15.86 -9.24
CA VAL A 196 16.61 15.62 -7.79
C VAL A 196 17.06 14.19 -7.50
N HIS A 197 18.14 14.07 -6.71
CA HIS A 197 18.61 12.78 -6.26
C HIS A 197 17.70 12.22 -5.16
N ILE A 198 16.99 11.12 -5.45
CA ILE A 198 16.10 10.46 -4.50
C ILE A 198 16.86 9.37 -3.74
N ARG A 199 16.74 9.38 -2.40
CA ARG A 199 17.33 8.36 -1.52
C ARG A 199 16.24 7.74 -0.66
N VAL A 200 16.12 6.42 -0.71
CA VAL A 200 15.19 5.66 0.13
C VAL A 200 15.92 5.10 1.35
N PHE A 201 15.38 5.36 2.54
CA PHE A 201 15.84 4.79 3.81
C PHE A 201 14.75 3.81 4.30
N ALA A 202 15.06 2.51 4.41
CA ALA A 202 14.08 1.44 4.67
C ALA A 202 14.67 0.22 5.39
#